data_AF-A0A5J6SMG6-F1
#
_entry.id   AF-A0A5J6SMG6-F1
#
_cell.length_a   1.000
_cell.length_b   1.000
_cell.length_c   1.000
_cell.angle_alpha   90.00
_cell.angle_beta   90.00
_cell.angle_gamma   90.00
#
_symmetry.space_group_name_H-M   'P 1'
#
loop_
_entity.id
_entity.type
_entity.pdbx_description
1 polymer ?
#
loop_
_entity_poly.entity_id
_entity_poly.type
_entity_poly.pdbx_seq_one_letter_code
_entity_poly.pdbx_strand_id
1 'polypeptide(L)'
;MYRRTEGRHIFMALAICLFLFSPLVIFFEPLIVAETLYYERGVWITQVPKINFMLCGIAMLLLLLAFVALWLMNMNKLSIVLAVLCTCGCLVLLHGGSLSYVSLSGEAITFRHAFSQDKQSYTWDSIDSIHYFDDLENDVQPFYVFYFPDGEEFQLKKNGLLTEEIRIRIDQKIRELNIPFERIHEW
;
A
#
# COMPACT_ATOMS: atom_id res chain seq x y z
N MET A 1 -36.05 -27.55 -18.32
CA MET A 1 -34.78 -27.90 -17.66
C MET A 1 -33.56 -27.16 -18.24
N TYR A 2 -33.74 -25.96 -18.85
CA TYR A 2 -32.67 -25.25 -19.59
C TYR A 2 -32.01 -24.09 -18.81
N ARG A 3 -32.71 -23.51 -17.82
CA ARG A 3 -32.25 -22.31 -17.08
C ARG A 3 -31.06 -22.52 -16.12
N ARG A 4 -30.80 -23.75 -15.67
CA ARG A 4 -29.77 -24.00 -14.64
C ARG A 4 -28.36 -24.06 -15.23
N THR A 5 -28.24 -24.44 -16.50
CA THR A 5 -26.96 -24.57 -17.20
C THR A 5 -26.39 -23.19 -17.56
N GLU A 6 -27.25 -22.24 -17.94
CA GLU A 6 -26.86 -20.87 -18.33
C GLU A 6 -26.25 -20.08 -17.16
N GLY A 7 -26.83 -20.16 -15.95
CA GLY A 7 -26.36 -19.38 -14.80
C GLY A 7 -24.93 -19.71 -14.38
N ARG A 8 -24.49 -20.96 -14.58
CA ARG A 8 -23.14 -21.41 -14.22
C ARG A 8 -22.05 -20.81 -15.14
N HIS A 9 -22.35 -20.66 -16.42
CA HIS A 9 -21.40 -20.11 -17.39
C HIS A 9 -21.16 -18.61 -17.19
N ILE A 10 -22.07 -17.90 -16.52
CA ILE A 10 -21.86 -16.49 -16.12
C ILE A 10 -20.68 -16.40 -15.16
N PHE A 11 -20.57 -17.28 -14.15
CA PHE A 11 -19.44 -17.26 -13.21
C PHE A 11 -18.12 -17.63 -13.87
N MET A 12 -18.14 -18.48 -14.89
CA MET A 12 -16.97 -18.77 -15.72
C MET A 12 -16.51 -17.52 -16.47
N ALA A 13 -17.44 -16.80 -17.13
CA ALA A 13 -17.13 -15.56 -17.83
C ALA A 13 -16.58 -14.50 -16.86
N LEU A 14 -17.21 -14.34 -15.69
CA LEU A 14 -16.73 -13.43 -14.64
C LEU A 14 -15.33 -13.79 -14.14
N ALA A 15 -15.04 -15.08 -13.92
CA ALA A 15 -13.71 -15.52 -13.50
C ALA A 15 -12.66 -15.20 -14.58
N ILE A 16 -12.97 -15.41 -15.86
CA ILE A 16 -12.06 -15.08 -16.97
C ILE A 16 -11.83 -13.57 -17.06
N CYS A 17 -12.90 -12.77 -17.02
CA CYS A 17 -12.78 -11.31 -17.00
C CYS A 17 -11.93 -10.84 -15.82
N LEU A 18 -12.22 -11.33 -14.62
CA LEU A 18 -11.46 -10.98 -13.42
C LEU A 18 -9.99 -11.37 -13.56
N PHE A 19 -9.69 -12.57 -14.05
CA PHE A 19 -8.31 -13.01 -14.26
C PHE A 19 -7.57 -12.06 -15.22
N LEU A 20 -8.18 -11.71 -16.35
CA LEU A 20 -7.60 -10.82 -17.35
C LEU A 20 -7.40 -9.38 -16.84
N PHE A 21 -8.37 -8.85 -16.09
CA PHE A 21 -8.32 -7.48 -15.59
C PHE A 21 -7.62 -7.33 -14.23
N SER A 22 -7.40 -8.44 -13.50
CA SER A 22 -6.79 -8.40 -12.16
C SER A 22 -5.43 -7.70 -12.11
N PRO A 23 -4.51 -7.86 -13.08
CA PRO A 23 -3.22 -7.15 -13.01
C PRO A 23 -3.40 -5.63 -13.07
N LEU A 24 -4.39 -5.15 -13.84
CA LEU A 24 -4.71 -3.73 -13.90
C LEU A 24 -5.29 -3.26 -12.58
N VAL A 25 -6.24 -4.00 -11.99
CA VAL A 25 -6.82 -3.63 -10.70
C VAL A 25 -5.77 -3.63 -9.59
N ILE A 26 -4.92 -4.65 -9.51
CA ILE A 26 -3.85 -4.75 -8.51
C ILE A 26 -2.89 -3.57 -8.59
N PHE A 27 -2.60 -3.09 -9.80
CA PHE A 27 -1.69 -1.97 -9.99
C PHE A 27 -2.35 -0.61 -9.75
N PHE A 28 -3.54 -0.38 -10.32
CA PHE A 28 -4.18 0.93 -10.29
C PHE A 28 -4.98 1.20 -9.01
N GLU A 29 -5.58 0.19 -8.38
CA GLU A 29 -6.44 0.41 -7.21
C GLU A 29 -5.70 1.05 -6.04
N PRO A 30 -4.52 0.54 -5.59
CA PRO A 30 -3.84 1.14 -4.44
C PRO A 30 -3.40 2.58 -4.71
N LEU A 31 -3.06 2.90 -5.97
CA LEU A 31 -2.67 4.24 -6.40
C LEU A 31 -3.85 5.20 -6.41
N ILE A 32 -4.98 4.78 -7.00
CA ILE A 32 -6.21 5.59 -7.05
C ILE A 32 -6.72 5.85 -5.63
N VAL A 33 -6.73 4.84 -4.77
CA VAL A 33 -7.16 5.00 -3.37
C VAL A 33 -6.27 6.00 -2.65
N ALA A 34 -4.96 5.93 -2.84
CA ALA A 34 -4.04 6.86 -2.19
C ALA A 34 -4.24 8.31 -2.65
N GLU A 35 -4.38 8.53 -3.95
CA GLU A 35 -4.60 9.86 -4.54
C GLU A 35 -6.00 10.43 -4.27
N THR A 36 -7.00 9.59 -4.04
CA THR A 36 -8.37 10.07 -3.78
C THR A 36 -8.66 10.29 -2.30
N LEU A 37 -8.16 9.42 -1.42
CA LEU A 37 -8.46 9.50 0.01
C LEU A 37 -7.45 10.34 0.80
N TYR A 38 -6.20 10.39 0.37
CA TYR A 38 -5.10 11.00 1.16
C TYR A 38 -4.44 12.18 0.46
N TYR A 39 -5.08 12.74 -0.57
CA TYR A 39 -4.61 13.98 -1.18
C TYR A 39 -4.92 15.18 -0.27
N GLU A 40 -3.87 15.71 0.35
CA GLU A 40 -3.92 16.92 1.16
C GLU A 40 -3.01 18.01 0.56
N ARG A 41 -3.43 19.28 0.64
CA ARG A 41 -2.60 20.41 0.20
C ARG A 41 -1.39 20.54 1.12
N GLY A 42 -0.19 20.60 0.55
CA GLY A 42 1.06 20.75 1.32
C GLY A 42 1.81 19.43 1.57
N VAL A 43 1.23 18.29 1.16
CA VAL A 43 1.93 17.01 1.09
C VAL A 43 2.95 17.06 -0.05
N TRP A 44 4.19 16.68 0.25
CA TRP A 44 5.28 16.61 -0.73
C TRP A 44 5.27 15.27 -1.47
N ILE A 45 4.98 14.18 -0.76
CA ILE A 45 4.88 12.85 -1.33
C ILE A 45 3.94 11.97 -0.51
N THR A 46 3.07 11.24 -1.21
CA THR A 46 2.31 10.12 -0.66
C THR A 46 2.85 8.84 -1.29
N GLN A 47 3.35 7.94 -0.46
CA GLN A 47 3.82 6.62 -0.89
C GLN A 47 2.80 5.56 -0.48
N VAL A 48 2.50 4.68 -1.42
CA VAL A 48 1.66 3.50 -1.19
C VAL A 48 2.54 2.35 -0.74
N PRO A 49 2.39 1.84 0.49
CA PRO A 49 3.18 0.72 0.97
C PRO A 49 3.02 -0.53 0.10
N LYS A 50 4.11 -1.29 -0.09
CA LYS A 50 4.10 -2.55 -0.89
C LYS A 50 3.04 -3.55 -0.41
N ILE A 51 2.73 -3.53 0.88
CA ILE A 51 1.70 -4.38 1.48
C ILE A 51 0.32 -4.15 0.85
N ASN A 52 -0.01 -2.93 0.39
CA ASN A 52 -1.31 -2.63 -0.22
C ASN A 52 -1.49 -3.40 -1.53
N PHE A 53 -0.46 -3.43 -2.38
CA PHE A 53 -0.47 -4.21 -3.63
C PHE A 53 -0.60 -5.71 -3.36
N MET A 54 0.07 -6.21 -2.32
CA MET A 54 -0.03 -7.61 -1.91
C MET A 54 -1.43 -7.95 -1.42
N LEU A 55 -2.02 -7.10 -0.57
CA LEU A 55 -3.39 -7.27 -0.05
C LEU A 55 -4.42 -7.22 -1.19
N CYS A 56 -4.28 -6.28 -2.13
CA CYS A 56 -5.14 -6.24 -3.32
C CYS A 56 -4.98 -7.51 -4.18
N GLY A 57 -3.76 -8.01 -4.37
CA GLY A 57 -3.49 -9.26 -5.08
C GLY A 57 -4.19 -10.47 -4.44
N ILE A 58 -4.07 -10.62 -3.12
CA ILE A 58 -4.72 -11.71 -2.37
C ILE A 58 -6.25 -11.54 -2.43
N ALA A 59 -6.76 -10.31 -2.34
CA ALA A 59 -8.19 -10.03 -2.46
C ALA A 59 -8.75 -10.42 -3.84
N MET A 60 -8.05 -10.08 -4.92
CA MET A 60 -8.43 -10.48 -6.29
C MET A 60 -8.37 -12.00 -6.47
N LEU A 61 -7.38 -12.67 -5.88
CA LEU A 61 -7.29 -14.13 -5.89
C LEU A 61 -8.48 -14.78 -5.16
N LEU A 62 -8.86 -14.28 -3.98
CA LEU A 62 -10.03 -14.78 -3.25
C LEU A 62 -11.32 -14.61 -4.07
N LEU A 63 -11.47 -13.46 -4.74
CA LEU A 63 -12.64 -13.20 -5.59
C LEU A 63 -12.66 -14.14 -6.81
N LEU A 64 -11.49 -14.44 -7.39
CA LEU A 64 -11.35 -15.42 -8.47
C LEU A 64 -11.75 -16.82 -8.00
N LEU A 65 -11.26 -17.25 -6.83
CA LEU A 65 -11.62 -18.53 -6.24
C LEU A 65 -13.12 -18.62 -5.93
N ALA A 66 -13.76 -17.53 -5.52
CA ALA A 66 -15.20 -17.48 -5.32
C ALA A 66 -15.98 -17.80 -6.61
N PHE A 67 -15.63 -17.15 -7.72
CA PHE A 67 -16.29 -17.39 -9.02
C PHE A 67 -15.98 -18.79 -9.58
N VAL A 68 -14.74 -19.26 -9.43
CA VAL A 68 -14.35 -20.62 -9.85
C VAL A 68 -15.09 -21.68 -9.03
N ALA A 69 -15.25 -21.49 -7.72
CA ALA A 69 -16.00 -22.41 -6.87
C ALA A 69 -17.48 -22.47 -7.26
N LEU A 70 -18.13 -21.33 -7.51
CA LEU A 70 -19.52 -21.27 -7.99
C LEU A 70 -19.70 -21.97 -9.33
N TRP A 71 -18.71 -21.83 -10.23
CA TRP A 71 -18.70 -22.49 -11.53
C TRP A 71 -18.50 -24.01 -11.41
N LEU A 72 -17.44 -24.49 -10.77
CA LEU A 72 -17.10 -25.92 -10.70
C LEU A 72 -18.13 -26.73 -9.91
N MET A 73 -18.64 -26.18 -8.82
CA MET A 73 -19.53 -26.88 -7.90
C MET A 73 -21.02 -26.71 -8.24
N ASN A 74 -21.32 -26.15 -9.42
CA ASN A 74 -22.67 -26.02 -9.97
C ASN A 74 -23.65 -25.32 -9.01
N MET A 75 -23.18 -24.26 -8.34
CA MET A 75 -23.94 -23.45 -7.38
C MET A 75 -24.62 -24.29 -6.27
N ASN A 76 -23.96 -25.36 -5.80
CA ASN A 76 -24.44 -26.09 -4.62
C ASN A 76 -24.33 -25.21 -3.36
N LYS A 77 -25.05 -25.56 -2.29
CA LYS A 77 -25.08 -24.78 -1.04
C LYS A 77 -23.68 -24.49 -0.49
N LEU A 78 -22.77 -25.47 -0.59
CA LEU A 78 -21.40 -25.36 -0.11
C LEU A 78 -20.60 -24.30 -0.90
N SER A 79 -20.74 -24.28 -2.23
CA SER A 79 -20.08 -23.31 -3.10
C SER A 79 -20.56 -21.89 -2.86
N ILE A 80 -21.84 -21.72 -2.53
CA ILE A 80 -22.40 -20.40 -2.17
C ILE A 80 -21.80 -19.93 -0.85
N VAL A 81 -21.71 -20.80 0.16
CA VAL A 81 -21.07 -20.46 1.44
C VAL A 81 -19.60 -20.11 1.24
N LEU A 82 -18.85 -20.91 0.47
CA LEU A 82 -17.45 -20.62 0.16
C LEU A 82 -17.30 -19.29 -0.58
N ALA A 83 -18.12 -19.02 -1.58
CA ALA A 83 -18.07 -17.77 -2.33
C ALA A 83 -18.34 -16.57 -1.44
N VAL A 84 -19.34 -16.64 -0.55
CA VAL A 84 -19.62 -15.59 0.44
C VAL A 84 -18.42 -15.36 1.36
N LEU A 85 -17.80 -16.42 1.89
CA LEU A 85 -16.62 -16.31 2.75
C LEU A 85 -15.44 -15.67 2.01
N CYS A 86 -15.17 -16.09 0.77
CA CYS A 86 -14.12 -15.50 -0.07
C CYS A 86 -14.40 -14.03 -0.39
N THR A 87 -15.65 -13.67 -0.69
CA THR A 87 -16.03 -12.26 -0.93
C THR A 87 -15.89 -11.42 0.33
N CYS A 88 -16.31 -11.92 1.50
CA CYS A 88 -16.08 -11.23 2.78
C CYS A 88 -14.59 -11.04 3.07
N GLY A 89 -13.77 -12.08 2.87
CA GLY A 89 -12.32 -11.99 3.02
C GLY A 89 -11.70 -10.95 2.08
N CYS A 90 -12.14 -10.92 0.81
CA CYS A 90 -11.72 -9.91 -0.16
C CYS A 90 -12.02 -8.49 0.32
N LEU A 91 -13.24 -8.23 0.81
CA LEU A 91 -13.63 -6.92 1.34
C LEU A 91 -12.77 -6.49 2.55
N VAL A 92 -12.48 -7.42 3.47
CA VAL A 92 -11.63 -7.14 4.63
C VAL A 92 -10.21 -6.78 4.21
N LEU A 93 -9.64 -7.51 3.25
CA LEU A 93 -8.28 -7.25 2.74
C LEU A 93 -8.19 -5.91 2.01
N LEU A 94 -9.16 -5.59 1.15
CA LEU A 94 -9.23 -4.31 0.46
C LEU A 94 -9.39 -3.16 1.45
N HIS A 95 -10.23 -3.33 2.48
CA HIS A 95 -10.37 -2.33 3.54
C HIS A 95 -9.05 -2.11 4.27
N GLY A 96 -8.37 -3.17 4.71
CA GLY A 96 -7.07 -3.06 5.39
C GLY A 96 -5.99 -2.41 4.53
N GLY A 97 -5.96 -2.71 3.22
CA GLY A 97 -5.06 -2.08 2.26
C GLY A 97 -5.36 -0.61 2.04
N SER A 98 -6.65 -0.23 1.96
CA SER A 98 -7.07 1.15 1.74
C SER A 98 -6.70 2.11 2.88
N LEU A 99 -6.50 1.59 4.10
CA LEU A 99 -6.14 2.38 5.28
C LEU A 99 -4.65 2.70 5.36
N SER A 100 -3.82 1.94 4.65
CA SER A 100 -2.37 2.00 4.76
C SER A 100 -1.80 3.03 3.81
N TYR A 101 -1.10 4.03 4.34
CA TYR A 101 -0.44 5.06 3.54
C TYR A 101 0.73 5.67 4.30
N VAL A 102 1.66 6.24 3.54
CA VAL A 102 2.78 7.03 4.05
C VAL A 102 2.70 8.39 3.38
N SER A 103 2.71 9.46 4.15
CA SER A 103 2.67 10.83 3.65
C SER A 103 3.75 11.66 4.32
N LEU A 104 4.52 12.37 3.51
CA LEU A 104 5.51 13.33 3.95
C LEU A 104 5.02 14.73 3.56
N SER A 105 4.81 15.59 4.56
CA SER A 105 4.38 16.97 4.38
C SER A 105 5.39 17.95 4.98
N GLY A 106 5.21 19.24 4.74
CA GLY A 106 6.03 20.27 5.38
C GLY A 106 5.83 20.41 6.89
N GLU A 107 4.76 19.84 7.44
CA GLU A 107 4.42 19.93 8.87
C GLU A 107 4.77 18.66 9.63
N ALA A 108 4.45 17.49 9.06
CA ALA A 108 4.63 16.20 9.70
C ALA A 108 4.91 15.05 8.71
N ILE A 109 5.56 14.02 9.23
CA ILE A 109 5.66 12.68 8.65
C ILE A 109 4.50 11.86 9.22
N THR A 110 3.63 11.37 8.36
CA THR A 110 2.43 10.63 8.75
C THR A 110 2.44 9.26 8.10
N PHE A 111 2.22 8.22 8.89
CA PHE A 111 2.05 6.88 8.34
C PHE A 111 1.00 6.09 9.10
N ARG A 112 0.40 5.17 8.38
CA ARG A 112 -0.58 4.23 8.91
C ARG A 112 -0.32 2.86 8.34
N HIS A 113 -0.18 1.88 9.22
CA HIS A 113 0.00 0.49 8.82
C HIS A 113 -1.33 -0.15 8.38
N ALA A 114 -1.24 -1.18 7.53
CA ALA A 114 -2.40 -1.96 7.12
C ALA A 114 -3.10 -2.56 8.35
N PHE A 115 -4.44 -2.47 8.36
CA PHE A 115 -5.30 -2.89 9.47
C PHE A 115 -5.11 -2.14 10.81
N SER A 116 -4.17 -1.18 10.91
CA SER A 116 -4.05 -0.33 12.09
C SER A 116 -5.13 0.74 12.10
N GLN A 117 -5.73 0.99 13.26
CA GLN A 117 -6.57 2.18 13.45
C GLN A 117 -5.75 3.41 13.79
N ASP A 118 -4.54 3.20 14.32
CA ASP A 118 -3.68 4.27 14.79
C ASP A 118 -2.94 4.89 13.60
N LYS A 119 -3.27 6.16 13.35
CA LYS A 119 -2.53 7.05 12.47
C LYS A 119 -1.38 7.63 13.28
N GLN A 120 -0.15 7.27 12.96
CA GLN A 120 1.03 7.88 13.55
C GLN A 120 1.40 9.13 12.76
N SER A 121 1.62 10.24 13.46
CA SER A 121 1.98 11.52 12.87
C SER A 121 3.02 12.18 13.74
N TYR A 122 4.20 12.40 13.18
CA TYR A 122 5.34 13.00 13.85
C TYR A 122 5.67 14.32 13.18
N THR A 123 5.69 15.39 13.95
CA THR A 123 6.11 16.70 13.46
C THR A 123 7.62 16.71 13.26
N TRP A 124 8.12 17.61 12.41
CA TRP A 124 9.56 17.64 12.09
C TRP A 124 10.44 17.95 13.31
N ASP A 125 9.93 18.70 14.28
CA ASP A 125 10.61 19.04 15.54
C ASP A 125 10.65 17.88 16.53
N SER A 126 9.83 16.83 16.35
CA SER A 126 9.83 15.64 17.20
C SER A 126 10.75 14.54 16.71
N ILE A 127 11.53 14.76 15.64
CA ILE A 127 12.47 13.77 15.09
C ILE A 127 13.75 13.79 15.92
N ASP A 128 14.18 12.62 16.42
CA ASP A 128 15.38 12.49 17.26
C ASP A 128 16.65 12.52 16.40
N SER A 129 16.69 11.72 15.33
CA SER A 129 17.80 11.72 14.37
C SER A 129 17.38 11.23 12.98
N ILE A 130 18.16 11.61 11.97
CA ILE A 130 17.97 11.19 10.59
C ILE A 130 19.28 10.62 10.05
N HIS A 131 19.24 9.37 9.60
CA HIS A 131 20.39 8.73 8.96
C HIS A 131 20.12 8.62 7.46
N TYR A 132 21.06 9.07 6.64
CA TYR A 132 21.03 8.89 5.20
C TYR A 132 22.08 7.87 4.78
N PHE A 133 21.60 6.75 4.24
CA PHE A 133 22.44 5.66 3.76
C PHE A 133 22.65 5.81 2.26
N ASP A 134 23.90 5.96 1.85
CA ASP A 134 24.33 6.09 0.46
C ASP A 134 25.33 4.98 0.17
N ASP A 135 24.80 3.78 -0.09
CA ASP A 135 25.60 2.60 -0.42
C ASP A 135 25.89 2.60 -1.92
N LEU A 136 27.11 3.01 -2.25
CA LEU A 136 27.61 3.05 -3.62
C LEU A 136 28.13 1.68 -4.10
N GLU A 137 28.36 0.72 -3.19
CA GLU A 137 29.02 -0.55 -3.50
C GLU A 137 28.03 -1.69 -3.80
N ASN A 138 26.88 -1.75 -3.12
CA ASN A 138 25.93 -2.86 -3.26
C ASN A 138 24.77 -2.63 -4.27
N ASP A 139 24.82 -1.57 -5.08
CA ASP A 139 23.74 -1.17 -6.02
C ASP A 139 22.38 -0.98 -5.29
N VAL A 140 22.42 -0.69 -3.99
CA VAL A 140 21.24 -0.45 -3.16
C VAL A 140 20.85 1.01 -3.30
N GLN A 141 19.59 1.27 -3.64
CA GLN A 141 19.09 2.64 -3.75
C GLN A 141 19.22 3.36 -2.40
N PRO A 142 19.77 4.59 -2.37
CA PRO A 142 19.95 5.32 -1.12
C PRO A 142 18.62 5.59 -0.42
N PHE A 143 18.64 5.65 0.90
CA PHE A 143 17.44 5.79 1.70
C PHE A 143 17.68 6.60 2.97
N TYR A 144 16.64 7.29 3.44
CA TYR A 144 16.61 7.95 4.74
C TYR A 144 15.97 7.03 5.76
N VAL A 145 16.48 7.04 6.98
CA VAL A 145 15.85 6.47 8.17
C VAL A 145 15.65 7.60 9.17
N PHE A 146 14.39 7.82 9.54
CA PHE A 146 13.98 8.80 10.54
C PHE A 146 13.73 8.03 11.84
N TYR A 147 14.43 8.41 12.91
CA TYR A 147 14.25 7.83 14.23
C TYR A 147 13.42 8.77 15.09
N PHE A 148 12.39 8.21 15.73
CA PHE A 148 11.50 8.93 16.62
C PHE A 148 11.80 8.61 18.09
N PRO A 149 11.43 9.50 19.04
CA PRO A 149 11.76 9.36 20.46
C PRO A 149 11.14 8.12 21.14
N ASP A 150 10.10 7.55 20.55
CA ASP A 150 9.43 6.33 21.01
C ASP A 150 10.08 5.04 20.50
N GLY A 151 11.16 5.16 19.72
CA GLY A 151 11.89 4.03 19.15
C GLY A 151 11.29 3.51 17.84
N GLU A 152 10.25 4.16 17.30
CA GLU A 152 9.77 3.89 15.95
C GLU A 152 10.76 4.43 14.91
N GLU A 153 10.84 3.72 13.78
CA GLU A 153 11.65 4.13 12.64
C GLU A 153 10.81 4.24 11.38
N PHE A 154 11.06 5.27 10.59
CA PHE A 154 10.46 5.43 9.28
C PHE A 154 11.55 5.40 8.20
N GLN A 155 11.43 4.47 7.26
CA GLN A 155 12.38 4.34 6.15
C GLN A 155 11.81 4.92 4.86
N LEU A 156 12.47 5.95 4.32
CA LEU A 156 12.14 6.58 3.05
C LEU A 156 13.18 6.19 2.00
N LYS A 157 12.84 5.21 1.16
CA LYS A 157 13.70 4.76 0.06
C LYS A 157 13.63 5.73 -1.12
N LYS A 158 14.77 6.01 -1.76
CA LYS A 158 14.81 6.75 -3.02
C LYS A 158 14.13 5.93 -4.11
N ASN A 159 12.89 6.26 -4.41
CA ASN A 159 12.14 5.75 -5.55
C ASN A 159 11.90 6.89 -6.56
N GLY A 160 11.27 6.59 -7.70
CA GLY A 160 10.95 7.61 -8.71
C GLY A 160 10.04 8.74 -8.21
N LEU A 161 9.44 8.61 -7.02
CA LEU A 161 8.63 9.63 -6.37
C LEU A 161 9.47 10.58 -5.50
N LEU A 162 10.64 10.15 -5.00
CA LEU A 162 11.59 11.00 -4.29
C LEU A 162 12.42 11.82 -5.29
N THR A 163 11.82 12.89 -5.80
CA THR A 163 12.48 13.86 -6.68
C THR A 163 13.51 14.71 -5.93
N GLU A 164 14.48 15.27 -6.65
CA GLU A 164 15.49 16.16 -6.06
C GLU A 164 14.86 17.38 -5.36
N GLU A 165 13.68 17.84 -5.80
CA GLU A 165 12.93 18.90 -5.10
C GLU A 165 12.52 18.51 -3.68
N ILE A 166 12.05 17.28 -3.49
CA ILE A 166 11.63 16.77 -2.17
C ILE A 166 12.85 16.62 -1.28
N ARG A 167 13.96 16.12 -1.84
CA ARG A 167 15.24 16.05 -1.13
C ARG A 167 15.68 17.44 -0.64
N ILE A 168 15.63 18.46 -1.50
CA ILE A 168 15.98 19.83 -1.12
C ILE A 168 15.10 20.33 0.02
N ARG A 169 13.79 20.03 0.00
CA ARG A 169 12.86 20.40 1.08
C ARG A 169 13.15 19.70 2.40
N ILE A 170 13.49 18.40 2.35
CA ILE A 170 13.94 17.64 3.52
C ILE A 170 15.23 18.28 4.09
N ASP A 171 16.23 18.52 3.24
CA ASP A 171 17.51 19.13 3.65
C ASP A 171 17.30 20.54 4.24
N GLN A 172 16.35 21.30 3.72
CA GLN A 172 15.96 22.61 4.27
C GLN A 172 15.37 22.47 5.68
N LYS A 173 14.46 21.50 5.91
CA LYS A 173 13.88 21.27 7.24
C LYS A 173 14.90 20.81 8.27
N ILE A 174 15.80 19.91 7.87
CA ILE A 174 16.91 19.44 8.73
C ILE A 174 17.75 20.62 9.22
N ARG A 175 18.10 21.54 8.32
CA ARG A 175 18.88 22.74 8.65
C ARG A 175 18.08 23.77 9.45
N GLU A 176 16.81 23.97 9.14
CA GLU A 176 15.93 24.92 9.84
C GLU A 176 15.76 24.55 11.32
N LEU A 177 15.59 23.24 11.59
CA LEU A 177 15.30 22.72 12.92
C LEU A 177 16.54 22.17 13.65
N ASN A 178 17.72 22.22 13.02
CA ASN A 178 18.97 21.64 13.52
C ASN A 178 18.82 20.16 13.95
N ILE A 179 18.09 19.37 13.15
CA ILE A 179 17.88 17.94 13.42
C ILE A 179 19.22 17.21 13.26
N PRO A 180 19.62 16.34 14.20
CA PRO A 180 20.80 15.50 14.06
C PRO A 180 20.74 14.68 12.75
N PHE A 181 21.73 14.88 11.88
CA PHE A 181 21.80 14.24 10.57
C PHE A 181 23.16 13.56 10.36
N GLU A 182 23.14 12.26 10.10
CA GLU A 182 24.34 11.47 9.82
C GLU A 182 24.26 10.84 8.42
N ARG A 183 25.34 10.96 7.66
CA ARG A 183 25.48 10.30 6.34
C ARG A 183 26.35 9.06 6.51
N ILE A 184 25.77 7.90 6.26
CA ILE A 184 26.43 6.60 6.41
C ILE A 184 26.71 6.05 5.02
N HIS A 185 27.97 5.71 4.77
CA HIS A 185 28.47 5.29 3.45
C HIS A 185 28.74 3.78 3.33
N GLU A 186 28.59 3.02 4.41
CA GLU A 186 28.88 1.57 4.45
C GLU A 186 27.79 0.85 5.25
N TRP A 187 27.26 -0.26 4.71
CA TRP A 187 26.33 -1.20 5.37
C TRP A 187 26.99 -2.56 5.57
#